data_AF-A0A7V0V2E6-F1
#
_entry.id   AF-A0A7V0V2E6-F1
#
_cell.length_a   1.000
_cell.length_b   1.000
_cell.length_c   1.000
_cell.angle_alpha   90.00
_cell.angle_beta   90.00
_cell.angle_gamma   90.00
#
_symmetry.space_group_name_H-M   'P 1'
#
loop_
_entity.id
_entity.type
_entity.pdbx_description
1 polymer ?
#
loop_
_entity_poly.entity_id
_entity_poly.type
_entity_poly.pdbx_seq_one_letter_code
_entity_poly.pdbx_strand_id
1 'polypeptide(L)'
;MIAPLILLILTLVSWIYWLVACWCAHTFFAEPQPAPGEELPAVSLLKPMRGVDPGMYENLRSHLTQGYPTYEVLVGVTDPRDPALELARQLQREFGANRVRIFVAPRVGANDKVSVLCHLAQQAAYDTLVVSDSDMRVTDDFIARMVAPLRDPEVGLVTCLYRGEQAENLTAVLEALYIGTAFLPSALVARRYLRMRFALG
;
A
#
# COMPACT_ATOMS: atom_id res chain seq x y z
N MET A 1 16.27 -33.69 33.32
CA MET A 1 14.82 -33.40 33.45
C MET A 1 14.47 -31.92 33.25
N ILE A 2 15.35 -30.95 33.51
CA ILE A 2 15.05 -29.51 33.38
C ILE A 2 14.99 -29.05 31.91
N ALA A 3 15.94 -29.45 31.06
CA ALA A 3 15.97 -29.08 29.64
C ALA A 3 14.69 -29.42 28.84
N PRO A 4 14.12 -30.64 28.90
CA PRO A 4 12.89 -30.95 28.16
C PRO A 4 11.68 -30.15 28.66
N LEU A 5 11.63 -29.82 29.96
CA LEU A 5 10.57 -28.96 30.51
C LEU A 5 10.66 -27.53 29.95
N ILE A 6 11.86 -26.96 29.85
CA ILE A 6 12.06 -25.64 29.25
C ILE A 6 11.61 -25.64 27.78
N LEU A 7 12.02 -26.64 27.00
CA LEU A 7 11.63 -26.76 25.58
C LEU A 7 10.11 -26.91 25.41
N LEU A 8 9.46 -27.67 26.29
CA LEU A 8 8.00 -27.80 26.30
C LEU A 8 7.32 -26.45 26.57
N ILE A 9 7.79 -25.71 27.59
CA ILE A 9 7.24 -24.38 27.92
C ILE A 9 7.39 -23.42 26.75
N LEU A 10 8.59 -23.33 26.15
CA LEU A 10 8.83 -22.47 24.99
C LEU A 10 7.92 -22.84 23.81
N THR A 11 7.72 -24.14 23.56
CA THR A 11 6.82 -24.62 22.53
C THR A 11 5.38 -24.21 22.81
N LEU A 12 4.88 -24.43 24.03
CA LEU A 12 3.52 -24.03 24.42
C LEU A 12 3.30 -22.51 24.30
N VAL A 13 4.27 -21.70 24.74
CA VAL A 13 4.22 -20.24 24.59
C VAL A 13 4.15 -19.84 23.11
N SER A 14 4.95 -20.48 22.25
CA SER A 14 4.90 -20.27 20.80
C SER A 14 3.53 -20.62 20.21
N TRP A 15 2.93 -21.75 20.61
CA TRP A 15 1.59 -22.12 20.16
C TRP A 15 0.53 -21.12 20.60
N ILE A 16 0.57 -20.68 21.86
CA ILE A 16 -0.34 -19.65 22.38
C ILE A 16 -0.21 -18.36 21.56
N TYR A 17 1.02 -17.93 21.27
CA TYR A 17 1.25 -16.76 20.43
C TYR A 17 0.59 -16.90 19.05
N TRP A 18 0.76 -18.03 18.37
CA TRP A 18 0.17 -18.24 17.05
C TRP A 18 -1.36 -18.31 17.08
N LEU A 19 -1.96 -18.89 18.12
CA LEU A 19 -3.41 -18.86 18.29
C LEU A 19 -3.93 -17.43 18.45
N VAL A 20 -3.25 -16.62 19.26
CA VAL A 20 -3.58 -15.19 19.43
C VAL A 20 -3.38 -14.43 18.12
N ALA A 21 -2.30 -14.69 17.40
CA ALA A 21 -2.00 -14.03 16.13
C ALA A 21 -3.05 -14.37 15.05
N CYS A 22 -3.44 -15.63 14.91
CA CYS A 22 -4.53 -16.06 14.02
C CYS A 22 -5.86 -15.42 14.41
N TRP A 23 -6.16 -15.32 15.72
CA TRP A 23 -7.36 -14.65 16.19
C TRP A 23 -7.34 -13.14 15.88
N CYS A 24 -6.22 -12.45 16.07
CA CYS A 24 -6.06 -11.05 15.69
C CYS A 24 -6.22 -10.83 14.17
N ALA A 25 -5.65 -11.71 13.35
CA ALA A 25 -5.82 -11.65 11.90
C ALA A 25 -7.29 -11.88 11.49
N HIS A 26 -7.92 -12.92 12.03
CA HIS A 26 -9.32 -13.22 11.73
C HIS A 26 -10.24 -12.07 12.13
N THR A 27 -10.09 -11.53 13.34
CA THR A 27 -10.91 -10.40 13.81
C THR A 27 -10.71 -9.16 12.96
N PHE A 28 -9.46 -8.81 12.61
CA PHE A 28 -9.16 -7.67 11.76
C PHE A 28 -9.79 -7.78 10.36
N PHE A 29 -9.73 -8.94 9.71
CA PHE A 29 -10.31 -9.13 8.38
C PHE A 29 -11.82 -9.40 8.39
N ALA A 30 -12.39 -9.78 9.53
CA ALA A 30 -13.83 -9.94 9.71
C ALA A 30 -14.54 -8.62 10.03
N GLU A 31 -13.81 -7.55 10.38
CA GLU A 31 -14.40 -6.24 10.63
C GLU A 31 -15.10 -5.71 9.36
N PRO A 32 -16.40 -5.36 9.45
CA PRO A 32 -17.12 -4.81 8.31
C PRO A 32 -16.45 -3.53 7.81
N GLN A 33 -16.30 -3.44 6.49
CA GLN A 33 -15.87 -2.19 5.87
C GLN A 33 -16.97 -1.13 6.03
N PRO A 34 -16.62 0.11 6.42
CA PRO A 34 -17.59 1.19 6.46
C PRO A 34 -18.22 1.37 5.08
N ALA A 35 -19.55 1.51 5.02
CA ALA A 35 -20.21 1.85 3.76
C ALA A 35 -19.69 3.20 3.25
N PRO A 36 -19.58 3.39 1.92
CA PRO A 36 -19.25 4.69 1.35
C PRO A 36 -20.23 5.75 1.89
N GLY A 37 -19.71 6.80 2.52
CA GLY A 37 -20.53 7.95 2.92
C GLY A 37 -20.90 8.81 1.71
N GLU A 38 -21.87 9.72 1.88
CA GLU A 38 -22.35 10.60 0.79
C GLU A 38 -21.29 11.61 0.32
N GLU A 39 -20.34 12.02 1.17
CA GLU A 39 -19.24 12.92 0.81
C GLU A 39 -17.88 12.22 0.96
N LEU A 40 -17.33 11.78 -0.16
CA LEU A 40 -15.98 11.23 -0.27
C LEU A 40 -15.01 12.34 -0.71
N PRO A 41 -13.88 12.58 -0.02
CA PRO A 41 -12.97 13.64 -0.42
C PRO A 41 -12.29 13.30 -1.75
N ALA A 42 -11.99 14.31 -2.56
CA ALA A 42 -11.23 14.07 -3.78
C ALA A 42 -9.77 13.67 -3.47
N VAL A 43 -9.19 12.78 -4.28
CA VAL A 43 -7.88 12.15 -3.99
C VAL A 43 -6.86 12.41 -5.10
N SER A 44 -5.64 12.79 -4.72
CA SER A 44 -4.49 12.78 -5.63
C SER A 44 -3.60 11.58 -5.29
N LEU A 45 -3.56 10.62 -6.21
CA LEU A 45 -2.77 9.40 -6.04
C LEU A 45 -1.37 9.58 -6.64
N LEU A 46 -0.32 9.43 -5.83
CA LEU A 46 1.06 9.69 -6.22
C LEU A 46 1.81 8.38 -6.45
N LYS A 47 2.34 8.22 -7.67
CA LYS A 47 3.08 7.04 -8.15
C LYS A 47 4.51 7.43 -8.54
N PRO A 48 5.48 7.35 -7.62
CA PRO A 48 6.88 7.45 -7.99
C PRO A 48 7.29 6.18 -8.73
N MET A 49 7.98 6.33 -9.86
CA MET A 49 8.40 5.22 -10.72
C MET A 49 9.89 5.31 -11.04
N ARG A 50 10.49 4.15 -11.31
CA ARG A 50 11.86 4.04 -11.83
C ARG A 50 12.03 2.71 -12.56
N GLY A 51 12.34 2.75 -13.85
CA GLY A 51 12.43 1.53 -14.64
C GLY A 51 11.08 0.82 -14.77
N VAL A 52 11.07 -0.39 -15.34
CA VAL A 52 9.84 -1.17 -15.58
C VAL A 52 9.85 -2.42 -14.71
N ASP A 53 8.86 -2.51 -13.81
CA ASP A 53 8.64 -3.68 -12.98
C ASP A 53 7.81 -4.76 -13.71
N PRO A 54 7.95 -6.05 -13.35
CA PRO A 54 7.02 -7.09 -13.81
C PRO A 54 5.57 -6.73 -13.48
N GLY A 55 4.68 -6.80 -14.48
CA GLY A 55 3.25 -6.50 -14.31
C GLY A 55 2.92 -5.03 -14.00
N MET A 56 3.88 -4.11 -14.20
CA MET A 56 3.72 -2.68 -13.89
C MET A 56 2.53 -2.04 -14.62
N TYR A 57 2.26 -2.42 -15.87
CA TYR A 57 1.12 -1.90 -16.61
C TYR A 57 -0.19 -2.19 -15.89
N GLU A 58 -0.41 -3.45 -15.53
CA GLU A 58 -1.64 -3.88 -14.89
C GLU A 58 -1.71 -3.39 -13.42
N ASN A 59 -0.57 -3.22 -12.74
CA ASN A 59 -0.48 -2.59 -11.42
C ASN A 59 -0.97 -1.15 -11.47
N LEU A 60 -0.41 -0.35 -12.38
CA LEU A 60 -0.84 1.04 -12.60
C LEU A 60 -2.29 1.12 -13.04
N ARG A 61 -2.71 0.24 -13.97
CA ARG A 61 -4.10 0.15 -14.43
C ARG A 61 -5.08 -0.10 -13.29
N SER A 62 -4.76 -0.98 -12.34
CA SER A 62 -5.66 -1.25 -11.20
C SER A 62 -5.97 0.01 -10.37
N HIS A 63 -5.06 0.98 -10.33
CA HIS A 63 -5.28 2.26 -9.65
C HIS A 63 -6.12 3.26 -10.46
N LEU A 64 -6.35 2.98 -11.75
CA LEU A 64 -7.13 3.81 -12.67
C LEU A 64 -8.55 3.28 -12.90
N THR A 65 -8.82 2.04 -12.48
CA THR A 65 -10.15 1.39 -12.56
C THR A 65 -10.90 1.41 -11.22
N GLN A 66 -10.52 2.31 -10.32
CA GLN A 66 -11.13 2.41 -8.99
C GLN A 66 -12.58 2.89 -9.09
N GLY A 67 -13.48 2.23 -8.35
CA GLY A 67 -14.87 2.63 -8.12
C GLY A 67 -14.99 3.85 -7.21
N TYR A 68 -14.16 4.87 -7.43
CA TYR A 68 -14.07 6.08 -6.62
C TYR A 68 -14.43 7.32 -7.46
N PRO A 69 -15.28 8.23 -6.96
CA PRO A 69 -15.91 9.25 -7.81
C PRO A 69 -14.92 10.29 -8.34
N THR A 70 -14.07 10.83 -7.48
CA THR A 70 -13.20 11.97 -7.83
C THR A 70 -11.77 11.72 -7.37
N TYR A 71 -10.91 11.41 -8.33
CA TYR A 71 -9.48 11.27 -8.07
C TYR A 71 -8.66 11.49 -9.34
N GLU A 72 -7.38 11.75 -9.16
CA GLU A 72 -6.38 11.78 -10.23
C GLU A 72 -5.19 10.90 -9.85
N VAL A 73 -4.41 10.49 -10.86
CA VAL A 73 -3.17 9.74 -10.67
C VAL A 73 -2.03 10.55 -11.25
N LEU A 74 -1.11 10.94 -10.38
CA LEU A 74 0.13 11.61 -10.73
C LEU A 74 1.24 10.58 -10.76
N VAL A 75 1.92 10.51 -11.89
CA VAL A 75 3.00 9.60 -12.16
C VAL A 75 4.29 10.41 -12.30
N GLY A 76 5.35 10.01 -11.60
CA GLY A 76 6.59 10.76 -11.59
C GLY A 76 7.83 9.90 -11.76
N VAL A 77 8.81 10.41 -12.52
CA VAL A 77 10.15 9.84 -12.67
C VAL A 77 11.20 10.93 -12.47
N THR A 78 12.46 10.57 -12.25
CA THR A 78 13.56 11.55 -12.22
C THR A 78 14.29 11.67 -13.56
N ASP A 79 14.34 10.60 -14.37
CA ASP A 79 15.01 10.62 -15.68
C ASP A 79 13.96 10.84 -16.79
N PRO A 80 14.08 11.88 -17.64
CA PRO A 80 13.19 12.08 -18.78
C PRO A 80 13.25 10.97 -19.83
N ARG A 81 14.24 10.07 -19.74
CA ARG A 81 14.40 8.88 -20.59
C ARG A 81 14.01 7.58 -19.88
N ASP A 82 13.40 7.66 -18.70
CA ASP A 82 12.98 6.47 -17.97
C ASP A 82 11.95 5.67 -18.80
N PRO A 83 12.15 4.35 -19.00
CA PRO A 83 11.25 3.53 -19.81
C PRO A 83 9.82 3.46 -19.27
N ALA A 84 9.59 3.70 -17.97
CA ALA A 84 8.23 3.72 -17.42
C ALA A 84 7.36 4.86 -17.95
N LEU A 85 7.97 5.90 -18.53
CA LEU A 85 7.22 6.98 -19.17
C LEU A 85 6.38 6.48 -20.34
N GLU A 86 6.80 5.44 -21.06
CA GLU A 86 6.02 4.89 -22.16
C GLU A 86 4.74 4.21 -21.67
N LEU A 87 4.84 3.42 -20.58
CA LEU A 87 3.68 2.82 -19.93
C LEU A 87 2.72 3.89 -19.40
N ALA A 88 3.26 4.94 -18.76
CA ALA A 88 2.45 6.05 -18.28
C ALA A 88 1.72 6.79 -19.42
N ARG A 89 2.39 7.02 -20.56
CA ARG A 89 1.77 7.63 -21.76
C ARG A 89 0.72 6.74 -22.39
N GLN A 90 0.93 5.41 -22.38
CA GLN A 90 -0.09 4.47 -22.83
C GLN A 90 -1.36 4.58 -21.97
N LEU A 91 -1.21 4.55 -20.64
CA LEU A 91 -2.33 4.73 -19.71
C LEU A 91 -2.97 6.11 -19.83
N GLN A 92 -2.18 7.17 -20.06
CA GLN A 92 -2.71 8.51 -20.30
C GLN A 92 -3.56 8.59 -21.58
N ARG A 93 -3.17 7.87 -22.65
CA ARG A 93 -3.99 7.76 -23.87
C ARG A 93 -5.30 7.01 -23.61
N GLU A 94 -5.26 6.00 -22.75
CA GLU A 94 -6.43 5.17 -22.44
C GLU A 94 -7.43 5.88 -21.51
N PHE A 95 -6.95 6.54 -20.46
CA PHE A 95 -7.79 7.14 -19.40
C PHE A 95 -7.93 8.66 -19.48
N GLY A 96 -7.15 9.32 -20.34
CA GLY A 96 -7.15 10.77 -20.54
C GLY A 96 -6.16 11.53 -19.65
N ALA A 97 -5.69 12.68 -20.15
CA ALA A 97 -4.69 13.52 -19.49
C ALA A 97 -5.14 14.14 -18.16
N ASN A 98 -6.45 14.27 -17.94
CA ASN A 98 -7.00 14.74 -16.66
C ASN A 98 -6.96 13.65 -15.57
N ARG A 99 -6.96 12.37 -15.97
CA ARG A 99 -6.91 11.24 -15.03
C ARG A 99 -5.47 10.84 -14.72
N VAL A 100 -4.59 10.86 -15.73
CA VAL A 100 -3.17 10.48 -15.62
C VAL A 100 -2.31 11.68 -15.98
N ARG A 101 -1.61 12.24 -14.98
CA ARG A 101 -0.67 13.35 -15.15
C ARG A 101 0.76 12.83 -14.97
N ILE A 102 1.66 13.20 -15.86
CA ILE A 102 3.02 12.65 -15.92
C ILE A 102 4.02 13.77 -15.68
N PHE A 103 4.96 13.55 -14.77
CA PHE A 103 5.96 14.53 -14.37
C PHE A 103 7.38 13.96 -14.42
N VAL A 104 8.32 14.81 -14.80
CA VAL A 104 9.75 14.56 -14.59
C VAL A 104 10.19 15.46 -13.44
N ALA A 105 10.38 14.85 -12.27
CA ALA A 105 10.69 15.57 -11.04
C ALA A 105 12.18 15.92 -10.95
N PRO A 106 12.52 17.14 -10.50
CA PRO A 106 13.90 17.47 -10.18
C PRO A 106 14.38 16.67 -8.95
N ARG A 107 15.67 16.33 -8.92
CA ARG A 107 16.30 15.73 -7.74
C ARG A 107 16.52 16.81 -6.68
N VAL A 108 15.93 16.61 -5.50
CA VAL A 108 16.03 17.54 -4.36
C VAL A 108 16.80 16.95 -3.18
N GLY A 109 17.09 15.65 -3.20
CA GLY A 109 17.86 14.98 -2.16
C GLY A 109 18.45 13.64 -2.61
N ALA A 110 19.01 12.90 -1.67
CA ALA A 110 19.70 11.62 -1.95
C ALA A 110 18.74 10.49 -2.38
N ASN A 111 17.45 10.62 -2.09
CA ASN A 111 16.44 9.63 -2.44
C ASN A 111 15.58 10.13 -3.60
N ASP A 112 15.71 9.46 -4.75
CA ASP A 112 14.95 9.78 -5.97
C ASP A 112 13.44 9.63 -5.75
N LYS A 113 12.98 8.57 -5.05
CA LYS A 113 11.56 8.34 -4.73
C LYS A 113 10.98 9.49 -3.92
N VAL A 114 11.71 9.95 -2.89
CA VAL A 114 11.28 11.10 -2.07
C VAL A 114 11.27 12.38 -2.91
N SER A 115 12.28 12.59 -3.77
CA SER A 115 12.31 13.76 -4.65
C SER A 115 11.11 13.81 -5.58
N VAL A 116 10.74 12.67 -6.16
CA VAL A 116 9.53 12.52 -6.98
C VAL A 116 8.29 12.82 -6.14
N LEU A 117 8.13 12.18 -4.97
CA LEU A 117 6.95 12.38 -4.13
C LEU A 117 6.76 13.84 -3.70
N CYS A 118 7.84 14.54 -3.33
CA CYS A 118 7.78 15.97 -3.01
C CYS A 118 7.30 16.80 -4.20
N HIS A 119 7.79 16.51 -5.40
CA HIS A 119 7.34 17.19 -6.61
C HIS A 119 5.88 16.89 -6.93
N LEU A 120 5.48 15.60 -6.90
CA LEU A 120 4.11 15.19 -7.17
C LEU A 120 3.12 15.80 -6.17
N ALA A 121 3.47 15.86 -4.88
CA ALA A 121 2.63 16.48 -3.86
C ALA A 121 2.39 17.97 -4.12
N GLN A 122 3.38 18.70 -4.66
CA GLN A 122 3.21 20.12 -5.06
C GLN A 122 2.31 20.30 -6.29
N GLN A 123 2.12 19.25 -7.09
CA GLN A 123 1.31 19.28 -8.30
C GLN A 123 -0.10 18.69 -8.09
N ALA A 124 -0.34 18.05 -6.94
CA ALA A 124 -1.61 17.46 -6.58
C ALA A 124 -2.72 18.53 -6.58
N ALA A 125 -3.87 18.19 -7.18
CA ALA A 125 -5.06 19.02 -7.22
C ALA A 125 -5.90 18.92 -5.95
N TYR A 126 -5.67 17.89 -5.13
CA TYR A 126 -6.46 17.60 -3.93
C TYR A 126 -5.57 17.39 -2.70
N ASP A 127 -6.11 17.73 -1.53
CA ASP A 127 -5.38 17.66 -0.26
C ASP A 127 -5.25 16.23 0.29
N THR A 128 -6.14 15.32 -0.12
CA THR A 128 -6.05 13.91 0.27
C THR A 128 -5.08 13.19 -0.66
N LEU A 129 -3.90 12.86 -0.13
CA LEU A 129 -2.85 12.20 -0.88
C LEU A 129 -2.83 10.70 -0.59
N VAL A 130 -2.83 9.89 -1.65
CA VAL A 130 -2.57 8.44 -1.56
C VAL A 130 -1.24 8.14 -2.21
N VAL A 131 -0.28 7.63 -1.44
CA VAL A 131 1.02 7.21 -1.97
C VAL A 131 1.01 5.70 -2.16
N SER A 132 1.42 5.24 -3.34
CA SER A 132 1.51 3.81 -3.62
C SER A 132 2.65 3.54 -4.60
N ASP A 133 3.31 2.40 -4.47
CA ASP A 133 4.48 2.03 -5.27
C ASP A 133 4.07 1.44 -6.64
N SER A 134 4.95 1.47 -7.62
CA SER A 134 4.66 1.02 -9.00
C SER A 134 4.36 -0.48 -9.12
N ASP A 135 4.88 -1.27 -8.18
CA ASP A 135 4.75 -2.72 -8.09
C ASP A 135 3.51 -3.18 -7.30
N MET A 136 2.70 -2.23 -6.79
CA MET A 136 1.50 -2.56 -6.02
C MET A 136 0.30 -2.83 -6.93
N ARG A 137 -0.38 -3.95 -6.67
CA ARG A 137 -1.71 -4.29 -7.22
C ARG A 137 -2.79 -3.97 -6.18
N VAL A 138 -3.90 -3.39 -6.61
CA VAL A 138 -5.02 -3.05 -5.71
C VAL A 138 -6.36 -3.57 -6.20
N THR A 139 -7.31 -3.70 -5.28
CA THR A 139 -8.72 -4.00 -5.57
C THR A 139 -9.45 -2.75 -6.03
N ASP A 140 -10.59 -2.90 -6.71
CA ASP A 140 -11.34 -1.78 -7.30
C ASP A 140 -11.93 -0.80 -6.27
N ASP A 141 -11.98 -1.19 -5.01
CA ASP A 141 -12.45 -0.39 -3.88
C ASP A 141 -11.31 0.23 -3.03
N PHE A 142 -10.04 0.02 -3.41
CA PHE A 142 -8.88 0.39 -2.60
C PHE A 142 -8.87 1.85 -2.15
N ILE A 143 -9.12 2.82 -3.04
CA ILE A 143 -9.14 4.24 -2.65
C ILE A 143 -10.25 4.48 -1.61
N ALA A 144 -11.44 3.90 -1.81
CA ALA A 144 -12.54 4.05 -0.87
C ALA A 144 -12.17 3.52 0.52
N ARG A 145 -11.49 2.37 0.58
CA ARG A 145 -11.04 1.75 1.83
C ARG A 145 -9.97 2.58 2.53
N MET A 146 -8.96 3.05 1.80
CA MET A 146 -7.88 3.87 2.36
C MET A 146 -8.37 5.21 2.92
N VAL A 147 -9.39 5.80 2.29
CA VAL A 147 -9.90 7.11 2.67
C VAL A 147 -10.97 7.03 3.75
N ALA A 148 -11.67 5.90 3.89
CA ALA A 148 -12.76 5.77 4.85
C ALA A 148 -12.36 6.16 6.30
N PRO A 149 -11.19 5.78 6.84
CA PRO A 149 -10.78 6.19 8.18
C PRO A 149 -10.43 7.68 8.30
N LEU A 150 -10.03 8.35 7.21
CA LEU A 150 -9.72 9.79 7.19
C LEU A 150 -10.96 10.69 7.39
N ARG A 151 -12.16 10.10 7.43
CA ARG A 151 -13.40 10.82 7.79
C ARG A 151 -13.42 11.24 9.24
N ASP A 152 -12.71 10.52 10.10
CA ASP A 152 -12.51 10.94 11.47
C ASP A 152 -11.45 12.06 11.50
N PRO A 153 -11.80 13.28 11.97
CA PRO A 153 -10.86 14.39 12.00
C PRO A 153 -9.63 14.15 12.90
N GLU A 154 -9.65 13.13 13.77
CA GLU A 154 -8.49 12.71 14.56
C GLU A 154 -7.50 11.83 13.76
N VAL A 155 -7.89 11.34 12.58
CA VAL A 155 -7.06 10.45 11.74
C VAL A 155 -6.38 11.24 10.63
N GLY A 156 -5.08 11.52 10.81
CA GLY A 156 -4.27 12.23 9.81
C GLY A 156 -3.48 11.34 8.84
N LEU A 157 -3.46 10.01 9.04
CA LEU A 157 -2.71 9.08 8.21
C LEU A 157 -3.36 7.69 8.26
N VAL A 158 -3.40 7.03 7.11
CA VAL A 158 -3.84 5.63 6.97
C VAL A 158 -2.79 4.85 6.19
N THR A 159 -2.49 3.64 6.65
CA THR A 159 -1.71 2.62 5.96
C THR A 159 -2.52 1.33 5.91
N CYS A 160 -2.15 0.43 5.00
CA CYS A 160 -2.79 -0.87 4.90
C CYS A 160 -1.76 -2.01 4.98
N LEU A 161 -2.25 -3.19 5.32
CA LEU A 161 -1.48 -4.42 5.15
C LEU A 161 -1.39 -4.78 3.67
N TYR A 162 -0.35 -5.52 3.32
CA TYR A 162 -0.12 -6.03 1.97
C TYR A 162 0.31 -7.50 2.03
N ARG A 163 0.29 -8.16 0.89
CA ARG A 163 0.76 -9.53 0.72
C ARG A 163 1.62 -9.61 -0.54
N GLY A 164 2.60 -10.51 -0.55
CA GLY A 164 3.30 -10.86 -1.78
C GLY A 164 2.36 -11.65 -2.70
N GLU A 165 2.38 -11.34 -4.00
CA GLU A 165 1.63 -12.04 -5.04
C GLU A 165 2.53 -12.23 -6.25
N GLN A 166 2.26 -13.24 -7.09
CA GLN A 166 3.02 -13.52 -8.32
C GLN A 166 4.54 -13.71 -8.10
N ALA A 167 4.94 -14.41 -7.04
CA ALA A 167 6.34 -14.70 -6.77
C ALA A 167 6.93 -15.68 -7.81
N GLU A 168 7.92 -15.22 -8.58
CA GLU A 168 8.49 -15.99 -9.70
C GLU A 168 9.75 -16.81 -9.34
N ASN A 169 10.39 -16.50 -8.20
CA ASN A 169 11.62 -17.15 -7.78
C ASN A 169 11.61 -17.47 -6.28
N LEU A 170 12.55 -18.33 -5.85
CA LEU A 170 12.62 -18.79 -4.47
C LEU A 170 12.70 -17.64 -3.46
N THR A 171 13.50 -16.61 -3.74
CA THR A 171 13.64 -15.45 -2.85
C THR A 171 12.33 -14.67 -2.71
N ALA A 172 11.61 -14.45 -3.80
CA ALA A 172 10.30 -13.79 -3.79
C ALA A 172 9.25 -14.64 -3.06
N VAL A 173 9.28 -15.97 -3.20
CA VAL A 173 8.38 -16.87 -2.49
C VAL A 173 8.64 -16.82 -0.98
N LEU A 174 9.91 -16.83 -0.56
CA LEU A 174 10.28 -16.71 0.85
C LEU A 174 9.86 -15.37 1.44
N GLU A 175 10.02 -14.28 0.68
CA GLU A 175 9.56 -12.95 1.09
C GLU A 175 8.04 -12.88 1.22
N ALA A 176 7.29 -13.38 0.22
CA ALA A 176 5.83 -13.44 0.27
C ALA A 176 5.34 -14.26 1.47
N LEU A 177 5.99 -15.39 1.75
CA LEU A 177 5.70 -16.21 2.93
C LEU A 177 5.99 -15.45 4.22
N TYR A 178 7.12 -14.75 4.31
CA TYR A 178 7.49 -13.95 5.49
C TYR A 178 6.48 -12.82 5.74
N ILE A 179 6.04 -12.11 4.70
CA ILE A 179 5.03 -11.05 4.82
C ILE A 179 3.75 -11.60 5.45
N GLY A 180 3.23 -12.71 4.91
CA GLY A 180 1.96 -13.28 5.34
C GLY A 180 2.01 -14.01 6.68
N THR A 181 3.13 -14.68 6.98
CA THR A 181 3.24 -15.55 8.17
C THR A 181 3.90 -14.87 9.35
N ALA A 182 4.86 -13.96 9.14
CA ALA A 182 5.58 -13.33 10.23
C ALA A 182 5.19 -11.86 10.40
N PHE A 183 5.32 -11.04 9.36
CA PHE A 183 5.10 -9.59 9.46
C PHE A 183 3.66 -9.25 9.82
N LEU A 184 2.69 -9.70 9.00
CA LEU A 184 1.28 -9.35 9.15
C LEU A 184 0.72 -9.74 10.52
N PRO A 185 0.87 -10.99 11.00
CA PRO A 185 0.31 -11.37 12.30
C PRO A 185 0.99 -10.62 13.45
N SER A 186 2.30 -10.40 13.37
CA SER A 186 3.05 -9.65 14.39
C SER A 186 2.61 -8.18 14.46
N ALA A 187 2.37 -7.54 13.31
CA ALA A 187 1.87 -6.16 13.26
C ALA A 187 0.49 -6.05 13.92
N LEU A 188 -0.41 -7.01 13.68
CA LEU A 188 -1.74 -7.03 14.29
C LEU A 188 -1.71 -7.31 15.79
N VAL A 189 -0.88 -8.25 16.25
CA VAL A 189 -0.68 -8.51 17.69
C VAL A 189 -0.12 -7.27 18.39
N ALA A 190 0.91 -6.64 17.80
CA ALA A 190 1.52 -5.42 18.33
C ALA A 190 0.52 -4.25 18.39
N ARG A 191 -0.30 -4.07 17.35
CA ARG A 191 -1.38 -3.08 17.35
C ARG A 191 -2.36 -3.32 18.48
N ARG A 192 -2.82 -4.57 18.66
CA ARG A 192 -3.90 -4.91 19.58
C ARG A 192 -3.49 -4.94 21.05
N TYR A 193 -2.29 -5.44 21.36
CA TYR A 193 -1.85 -5.68 22.73
C TYR A 193 -0.73 -4.75 23.19
N LEU A 194 0.15 -4.31 22.29
CA LEU A 194 1.21 -3.34 22.60
C LEU A 194 0.78 -1.90 22.32
N ARG A 195 -0.42 -1.69 21.76
CA ARG A 195 -0.97 -0.37 21.38
C ARG A 195 -0.06 0.41 20.44
N MET A 196 0.76 -0.30 19.65
CA MET A 196 1.59 0.33 18.63
C MET A 196 0.70 0.91 17.52
N ARG A 197 0.96 2.16 17.13
CA ARG A 197 0.21 2.86 16.09
C ARG A 197 0.97 2.80 14.79
N PHE A 198 0.50 1.95 13.87
CA PHE A 198 1.03 1.84 12.51
C PHE A 198 0.21 2.65 11.49
N ALA A 199 -0.75 3.45 11.97
CA ALA A 199 -1.77 4.09 11.14
C ALA A 199 -2.61 3.09 10.32
N LEU A 200 -2.73 1.83 10.75
CA LEU A 200 -3.53 0.83 10.03
C LEU A 200 -5.03 1.19 10.10
N GLY A 201 -5.68 1.28 8.94
CA GLY A 201 -7.10 1.58 8.79
C GLY A 201 -7.68 1.02 7.50
#